data_AF-A0A9P3IRR5-F1
#
_entry.id   AF-A0A9P3IRR5-F1
#
_cell.length_a   1.000
_cell.length_b   1.000
_cell.length_c   1.000
_cell.angle_alpha   90.00
_cell.angle_beta   90.00
_cell.angle_gamma   90.00
#
_symmetry.space_group_name_H-M   'P 1'
#
loop_
_entity.id
_entity.type
_entity.pdbx_description
1 polymer ?
#
loop_
_entity_poly.entity_id
_entity_poly.type
_entity_poly.pdbx_seq_one_letter_code
_entity_poly.pdbx_strand_id
1 'polypeptide(L)'
;LNKKFDAADFAIPLYGPRGAGGALPAGLDECNGHVGDGSAGEPAFYHYHTTSTAPYTVACLKGCVSASDWSNVGSASCTKASQQYDYSSLAAVQAA
;
A
#
# COMPACT_ATOMS: atom_id res chain seq x y z
N LEU A 1 8.37 -9.26 -20.63
CA LEU A 1 7.03 -8.87 -20.13
C LEU A 1 6.25 -10.10 -19.65
N ASN A 2 6.84 -10.90 -18.74
CA ASN A 2 6.23 -12.09 -18.16
C ASN A 2 6.44 -12.09 -16.62
N LYS A 3 6.19 -10.97 -15.93
CA LYS A 3 6.11 -11.03 -14.48
C LYS A 3 4.72 -11.57 -14.16
N LYS A 4 4.67 -12.77 -13.57
CA LYS A 4 3.46 -13.28 -12.92
C LYS A 4 3.09 -12.25 -11.87
N PHE A 5 1.86 -11.77 -11.90
CA PHE A 5 1.36 -10.84 -10.90
C PHE A 5 1.17 -11.65 -9.62
N ASP A 6 2.13 -11.61 -8.72
CA ASP A 6 2.05 -12.30 -7.43
C ASP A 6 1.23 -11.44 -6.46
N ALA A 7 0.73 -12.02 -5.36
CA ALA A 7 -0.12 -11.32 -4.39
C ALA A 7 0.51 -10.00 -3.85
N ALA A 8 1.84 -9.90 -3.86
CA ALA A 8 2.59 -8.69 -3.50
C ALA A 8 2.39 -7.52 -4.49
N ASP A 9 2.00 -7.77 -5.74
CA ASP A 9 1.77 -6.73 -6.75
C ASP A 9 0.38 -6.08 -6.63
N PHE A 10 -0.52 -6.65 -5.81
CA PHE A 10 -1.89 -6.18 -5.65
C PHE A 10 -2.17 -5.50 -4.30
N ALA A 11 -1.23 -5.56 -3.37
CA ALA A 11 -1.32 -4.92 -2.06
C ALA A 11 -0.52 -3.61 -2.05
N ILE A 12 -1.15 -2.54 -1.56
CA ILE A 12 -0.47 -1.25 -1.36
C ILE A 12 0.07 -1.22 0.08
N PRO A 13 1.36 -0.88 0.30
CA PRO A 13 1.95 -0.84 1.64
C PRO A 13 1.24 0.12 2.61
N LEU A 14 1.18 -0.27 3.88
CA LEU A 14 0.63 0.53 4.97
C LEU A 14 1.70 0.76 6.05
N TYR A 15 1.99 2.03 6.33
CA TYR A 15 2.98 2.48 7.29
C TYR A 15 2.33 3.00 8.57
N GLY A 16 3.14 3.14 9.62
CA GLY A 16 2.75 3.82 10.86
C GLY A 16 2.34 5.29 10.64
N PRO A 17 1.87 6.00 11.68
CA PRO A 17 1.42 7.38 11.56
C PRO A 17 2.56 8.40 11.36
N ARG A 18 3.81 7.92 11.33
CA ARG A 18 5.01 8.73 11.16
C ARG A 18 5.77 8.25 9.92
N GLY A 19 6.30 9.20 9.17
CA GLY A 19 7.16 8.97 7.99
C GLY A 19 8.65 9.04 8.36
N ALA A 20 9.48 9.43 7.40
CA ALA A 20 10.92 9.51 7.56
C ALA A 20 11.36 10.31 8.80
N GLY A 21 12.35 9.78 9.51
CA GLY A 21 12.88 10.39 10.73
C GLY A 21 11.87 10.52 11.89
N GLY A 22 10.71 9.84 11.80
CA GLY A 22 9.64 9.96 12.80
C GLY A 22 8.79 11.23 12.66
N ALA A 23 8.95 11.99 11.58
CA ALA A 23 8.13 13.16 11.30
C ALA A 23 6.69 12.78 10.93
N LEU A 24 5.75 13.74 11.02
CA LEU A 24 4.44 13.54 10.41
C LEU A 24 4.56 13.61 8.88
N PRO A 25 3.99 12.66 8.14
CA PRO A 25 4.01 12.68 6.68
C PRO A 25 3.22 13.88 6.15
N ALA A 26 3.65 14.40 5.01
CA ALA A 26 3.06 15.57 4.34
C ALA A 26 2.68 15.22 2.90
N GLY A 27 1.76 15.98 2.31
CA GLY A 27 1.29 15.70 0.95
C GLY A 27 0.40 14.46 0.85
N LEU A 28 -0.23 14.06 1.95
CA LEU A 28 -1.19 12.96 1.99
C LEU A 28 -2.44 13.30 1.16
N ASP A 29 -2.95 12.30 0.44
CA ASP A 29 -4.24 12.35 -0.22
C ASP A 29 -5.40 12.06 0.75
N GLU A 30 -6.62 12.06 0.22
CA GLU A 30 -7.85 11.76 0.97
C GLU A 30 -7.88 10.35 1.59
N CYS A 31 -7.03 9.44 1.11
CA CYS A 31 -6.91 8.08 1.63
C CYS A 31 -5.79 7.95 2.66
N ASN A 32 -5.17 9.07 3.05
CA ASN A 32 -4.04 9.12 3.97
C ASN A 32 -2.78 8.44 3.40
N GLY A 33 -2.57 8.51 2.08
CA GLY A 33 -1.35 8.02 1.42
C GLY A 33 -0.70 9.03 0.50
N HIS A 34 0.51 8.72 0.03
CA HIS A 34 1.26 9.55 -0.92
C HIS A 34 2.26 8.72 -1.73
N VAL A 35 2.84 9.32 -2.77
CA VAL A 35 4.05 8.80 -3.44
C VAL A 35 5.26 9.48 -2.82
N GLY A 36 6.14 8.71 -2.18
CA GLY A 36 7.37 9.29 -1.62
C GLY A 36 8.35 9.69 -2.72
N ASP A 37 9.34 10.50 -2.35
CA ASP A 37 10.33 11.04 -3.27
C ASP A 37 11.56 10.13 -3.47
N GLY A 38 11.63 9.00 -2.75
CA GLY A 38 12.76 8.08 -2.78
C GLY A 38 13.94 8.51 -1.90
N SER A 39 13.77 9.55 -1.08
CA SER A 39 14.79 9.99 -0.12
C SER A 39 14.94 9.01 1.04
N ALA A 40 15.95 9.24 1.90
CA ALA A 40 16.25 8.35 3.01
C ALA A 40 15.06 8.24 3.98
N GLY A 41 14.38 7.08 3.96
CA GLY A 41 13.20 6.81 4.78
C GLY A 41 11.86 7.05 4.10
N GLU A 42 11.84 7.52 2.84
CA GLU A 42 10.62 7.70 2.04
C GLU A 42 10.71 6.88 0.74
N PRO A 43 9.88 5.83 0.56
CA PRO A 43 9.94 5.01 -0.63
C PRO A 43 9.37 5.72 -1.87
N ALA A 44 9.98 5.51 -3.04
CA ALA A 44 9.57 6.10 -4.33
C ALA A 44 8.31 5.47 -4.95
N PHE A 45 7.38 4.99 -4.13
CA PHE A 45 6.12 4.37 -4.56
C PHE A 45 4.97 4.85 -3.69
N TYR A 46 3.74 4.66 -4.19
CA TYR A 46 2.55 5.00 -3.42
C TYR A 46 2.41 4.09 -2.20
N HIS A 47 2.19 4.66 -1.03
CA HIS A 47 1.95 3.94 0.22
C HIS A 47 1.00 4.73 1.11
N TYR A 48 0.30 4.05 2.00
CA TYR A 48 -0.55 4.69 3.00
C TYR A 48 0.19 4.88 4.32
N HIS A 49 -0.25 5.85 5.10
CA HIS A 49 0.03 5.98 6.51
C HIS A 49 -1.23 5.69 7.33
N THR A 50 -1.07 5.00 8.45
CA THR A 50 -2.09 4.96 9.50
C THR A 50 -2.27 6.33 10.13
N THR A 51 -3.37 6.54 10.85
CA THR A 51 -3.65 7.81 11.53
C THR A 51 -3.60 7.64 13.04
N SER A 52 -3.28 8.73 13.76
CA SER A 52 -3.35 8.77 15.23
C SER A 52 -4.76 9.10 15.75
N THR A 53 -5.73 9.23 14.85
CA THR A 53 -7.14 9.49 15.17
C THR A 53 -7.95 8.20 14.99
N ALA A 54 -8.82 7.87 15.94
CA ALA A 54 -9.71 6.72 15.81
C ALA A 54 -10.52 6.80 14.50
N PRO A 55 -10.64 5.70 13.72
CA PRO A 55 -10.35 4.30 14.06
C PRO A 55 -8.89 3.83 13.84
N TYR A 56 -7.92 4.73 13.66
CA TYR A 56 -6.49 4.44 13.43
C TYR A 56 -6.17 3.78 12.08
N THR A 57 -7.17 3.62 11.21
CA THR A 57 -7.05 3.02 9.88
C THR A 57 -7.14 4.07 8.78
N VAL A 58 -6.68 3.70 7.59
CA VAL A 58 -6.84 4.52 6.38
C VAL A 58 -8.30 4.55 5.92
N ALA A 59 -8.71 5.66 5.30
CA ALA A 59 -10.09 5.85 4.88
C ALA A 59 -10.45 5.05 3.62
N CYS A 60 -9.51 4.91 2.69
CA CYS A 60 -9.74 4.20 1.43
C CYS A 60 -8.63 3.18 1.14
N LEU A 61 -8.53 2.15 2.00
CA LEU A 61 -7.70 0.99 1.71
C LEU A 61 -8.17 0.34 0.40
N LYS A 62 -7.28 0.32 -0.59
CA LYS A 62 -7.51 -0.30 -1.89
C LYS A 62 -6.62 -1.54 -2.05
N GLY A 63 -7.17 -2.59 -2.64
CA GLY A 63 -6.46 -3.82 -2.97
C GLY A 63 -7.36 -4.81 -3.70
N CYS A 64 -6.77 -5.73 -4.45
CA CYS A 64 -7.50 -6.87 -4.99
C CYS A 64 -7.45 -8.03 -3.99
N VAL A 65 -8.61 -8.58 -3.64
CA VAL A 65 -8.70 -9.84 -2.89
C VAL A 65 -9.37 -10.86 -3.79
N SER A 66 -8.77 -12.03 -3.97
CA SER A 66 -9.40 -13.10 -4.72
C SER A 66 -10.43 -13.84 -3.85
N ALA A 67 -11.52 -14.33 -4.45
CA ALA A 67 -12.50 -15.14 -3.73
C ALA A 67 -11.90 -16.45 -3.18
N SER A 68 -10.78 -16.91 -3.76
CA SER A 68 -9.99 -18.04 -3.22
C SER A 68 -9.23 -17.69 -1.94
N ASP A 69 -8.88 -16.42 -1.73
CA ASP A 69 -8.18 -15.97 -0.52
C ASP A 69 -9.16 -15.57 0.60
N TRP A 70 -10.39 -15.18 0.25
CA TRP A 70 -11.42 -14.81 1.21
C TRP A 70 -12.82 -15.30 0.78
N SER A 71 -13.30 -16.36 1.45
CA SER A 71 -14.52 -17.10 1.10
C SER A 71 -15.85 -16.34 1.26
N ASN A 72 -15.86 -15.19 1.95
CA ASN A 72 -17.05 -14.40 2.24
C ASN A 72 -17.04 -12.98 1.63
N VAL A 73 -16.12 -12.70 0.71
CA VAL A 73 -16.07 -11.46 -0.07
C VAL A 73 -16.57 -11.89 -1.44
N GLY A 74 -17.80 -11.49 -1.77
CA GLY A 74 -18.32 -11.69 -3.12
C GLY A 74 -17.27 -11.15 -4.08
N SER A 75 -16.87 -11.93 -5.08
CA SER A 75 -15.74 -11.65 -5.98
C SER A 75 -15.77 -10.20 -6.44
N ALA A 76 -15.07 -9.34 -5.71
CA ALA A 76 -15.04 -7.92 -6.01
C ALA A 76 -14.30 -7.84 -7.34
N SER A 77 -14.98 -7.31 -8.35
CA SER A 77 -14.36 -7.09 -9.65
C SER A 77 -13.22 -6.10 -9.46
N CYS A 78 -12.01 -6.62 -9.26
CA CYS A 78 -10.88 -5.76 -9.03
C CYS A 78 -10.52 -5.10 -10.36
N THR A 79 -10.76 -3.80 -10.43
CA THR A 79 -10.28 -3.00 -11.55
C THR A 79 -8.87 -2.55 -11.18
N LYS A 80 -7.90 -2.84 -12.05
CA LYS A 80 -6.53 -2.34 -11.86
C LYS A 80 -6.57 -0.82 -11.77
N ALA A 81 -5.81 -0.27 -10.83
CA ALA A 81 -5.58 1.17 -10.78
C ALA A 81 -4.91 1.62 -12.09
N SER A 82 -5.18 2.87 -12.49
CA SER A 82 -4.55 3.49 -13.66
C SER A 82 -3.02 3.52 -13.55
N GLN A 83 -2.51 3.65 -12.32
CA GLN A 83 -1.09 3.60 -11.99
C GLN A 83 -0.81 2.40 -11.10
N GLN A 84 0.19 1.60 -11.46
CA GLN A 84 0.71 0.50 -10.66
C GLN A 84 2.17 0.79 -10.29
N TYR A 85 2.56 0.43 -9.07
CA TYR A 85 3.94 0.54 -8.59
C TYR A 85 4.53 -0.86 -8.39
N ASP A 86 5.84 -1.00 -8.60
CA ASP A 86 6.55 -2.25 -8.34
C ASP A 86 6.94 -2.31 -6.86
N TYR A 87 6.22 -3.12 -6.08
CA TYR A 87 6.49 -3.35 -4.65
C TYR A 87 7.39 -4.55 -4.38
N SER A 88 7.96 -5.19 -5.41
CA SER A 88 8.76 -6.42 -5.24
C SER A 88 9.97 -6.25 -4.32
N SER A 89 10.46 -5.01 -4.16
CA SER A 89 11.52 -4.68 -3.20
C SER A 89 11.12 -4.93 -1.73
N LEU A 90 9.82 -4.86 -1.41
CA LEU A 90 9.31 -5.13 -0.07
C LEU A 90 9.15 -6.63 0.21
N ALA A 91 8.80 -7.42 -0.82
CA ALA A 91 8.67 -8.87 -0.69
C ALA A 91 9.99 -9.54 -0.28
N ALA A 92 11.14 -8.96 -0.68
CA ALA A 92 12.46 -9.46 -0.32
C ALA A 92 12.80 -9.27 1.18
N VAL A 93 12.09 -8.40 1.90
CA VAL A 93 12.38 -8.08 3.31
C VAL A 93 11.69 -9.05 4.29
N GLN A 94 10.69 -9.82 3.85
CA GLN A 94 9.93 -10.74 4.70
C GLN A 94 10.63 -12.08 4.99
N ALA A 95 11.85 -12.29 4.47
CA ALA A 95 12.59 -13.56 4.53
C ALA A 95 13.77 -13.57 5.54
N ALA A 96 13.80 -12.65 6.51
CA ALA A 96 14.85 -12.57 7.54
C ALA A 96 14.30 -12.90 8.94
#